data_AF-A0A258BPY7-F1
#
_entry.id   AF-A0A258BPY7-F1
#
_cell.length_a   1.000
_cell.length_b   1.000
_cell.length_c   1.000
_cell.angle_alpha   90.00
_cell.angle_beta   90.00
_cell.angle_gamma   90.00
#
_symmetry.space_group_name_H-M   'P 1'
#
loop_
_entity.id
_entity.type
_entity.pdbx_description
1 polymer ?
#
loop_
_entity_poly.entity_id
_entity_poly.type
_entity_poly.pdbx_seq_one_letter_code
_entity_poly.pdbx_strand_id
1 'polypeptide(L)'
;MDDFARLGAADRRAFITEAASGRNLTPVIIEKDFWVCWTLRRLTRSEDLVGHITFKGGTSLSKAYGIIQRFSEDIDLTIRRTAPLLDQVASPMEPGITGKE
;
A
#
# COMPACT_ATOMS: atom_id res chain seq x y z
N MET A 1 5.43 5.45 12.65
CA MET A 1 5.58 5.52 11.17
C MET A 1 5.25 6.91 10.67
N ASP A 2 4.18 7.54 11.17
CA ASP A 2 3.82 8.92 10.78
C ASP A 2 4.91 9.94 11.14
N ASP A 3 5.59 9.77 12.27
CA ASP A 3 6.69 10.67 12.66
C ASP A 3 7.86 10.57 11.67
N PHE A 4 8.23 9.34 11.29
CA PHE A 4 9.24 9.09 10.26
C PHE A 4 8.81 9.66 8.90
N ALA A 5 7.56 9.44 8.49
CA ALA A 5 7.03 9.95 7.22
C ALA A 5 7.10 11.48 7.14
N ARG A 6 6.93 12.17 8.28
CA ARG A 6 6.96 13.64 8.40
C ARG A 6 8.36 14.26 8.47
N LEU A 7 9.42 13.46 8.62
CA LEU A 7 10.80 13.97 8.61
C LEU A 7 11.16 14.66 7.29
N GLY A 8 12.22 15.46 7.28
CA GLY A 8 12.80 15.99 6.05
C GLY A 8 13.35 14.86 5.17
N ALA A 9 13.45 15.09 3.86
CA ALA A 9 13.98 14.09 2.93
C ALA A 9 15.44 13.71 3.24
N ALA A 10 16.24 14.67 3.75
CA ALA A 10 17.61 14.42 4.19
C ALA A 10 17.65 13.51 5.44
N ASP A 11 16.82 13.80 6.44
CA ASP A 11 16.75 13.00 7.67
C ASP A 11 16.26 11.58 7.38
N ARG A 12 15.18 11.42 6.60
CA ARG A 12 14.70 10.10 6.17
C ARG A 12 15.81 9.30 5.46
N ARG A 13 16.58 9.95 4.59
CA ARG A 13 17.65 9.30 3.82
C ARG A 13 18.73 8.72 4.74
N ALA A 14 19.09 9.41 5.81
CA ALA A 14 20.06 8.89 6.78
C ALA A 14 19.60 7.56 7.39
N PHE A 15 18.36 7.50 7.89
CA PHE A 15 17.78 6.28 8.44
C PHE A 15 17.58 5.17 7.40
N ILE A 16 17.14 5.51 6.19
CA ILE A 16 16.97 4.55 5.10
C ILE A 16 18.32 3.91 4.74
N THR A 17 19.37 4.73 4.67
CA THR A 17 20.73 4.26 4.34
C THR A 17 21.27 3.31 5.40
N GLU A 18 21.11 3.67 6.67
CA GLU A 18 21.49 2.82 7.80
C GLU A 18 20.72 1.50 7.80
N ALA A 19 19.39 1.57 7.64
CA ALA A 19 18.53 0.38 7.62
C ALA A 19 18.81 -0.55 6.43
N ALA A 20 19.23 0.01 5.29
CA ALA A 20 19.62 -0.71 4.09
C ALA A 20 20.96 -1.43 4.28
N SER A 21 21.95 -0.74 4.86
CA SER A 21 23.26 -1.30 5.18
C SER A 21 23.14 -2.51 6.12
N GLY A 22 22.40 -2.38 7.23
CA GLY A 22 22.22 -3.47 8.19
C GLY A 22 21.44 -4.69 7.66
N ARG A 23 20.81 -4.58 6.49
CA ARG A 23 20.02 -5.66 5.85
C ARG A 23 20.63 -6.15 4.53
N ASN A 24 21.76 -5.60 4.11
CA ASN A 24 22.36 -5.85 2.80
C ASN A 24 21.36 -5.64 1.64
N LEU A 25 20.59 -4.55 1.74
CA LEU A 25 19.62 -4.13 0.72
C LEU A 25 20.03 -2.79 0.14
N THR A 26 19.47 -2.43 -1.02
CA THR A 26 19.62 -1.08 -1.55
C THR A 26 18.71 -0.10 -0.80
N PRO A 27 19.11 1.16 -0.58
CA PRO A 27 18.27 2.19 0.05
C PRO A 27 16.89 2.32 -0.59
N VAL A 28 16.82 2.17 -1.92
CA VAL A 28 15.56 2.25 -2.66
C VAL A 28 14.56 1.16 -2.27
N ILE A 29 15.03 -0.06 -1.97
CA ILE A 29 14.14 -1.14 -1.52
C ILE A 29 13.56 -0.80 -0.15
N ILE A 30 14.39 -0.32 0.79
CA ILE A 30 13.93 0.08 2.13
C ILE A 30 12.94 1.24 2.06
N GLU A 31 13.22 2.24 1.24
CA GLU A 31 12.33 3.40 1.07
C GLU A 31 10.97 2.98 0.51
N LYS A 32 10.96 2.20 -0.58
CA LYS A 32 9.70 1.70 -1.15
C LYS A 32 8.94 0.81 -0.16
N ASP A 33 9.63 -0.08 0.54
CA ASP A 33 9.02 -0.95 1.55
C ASP A 33 8.34 -0.16 2.69
N PHE A 34 8.99 0.91 3.14
CA PHE A 34 8.43 1.82 4.13
C PHE A 34 7.13 2.45 3.62
N TRP A 35 7.13 3.01 2.42
CA TRP A 35 5.94 3.68 1.86
C TRP A 35 4.79 2.70 1.58
N VAL A 36 5.09 1.48 1.16
CA VAL A 36 4.09 0.41 1.02
C VAL A 36 3.43 0.10 2.37
N CYS A 37 4.23 -0.19 3.38
CA CYS A 37 3.72 -0.52 4.71
C CYS A 37 2.99 0.67 5.37
N TRP A 38 3.49 1.89 5.17
CA TRP A 38 2.86 3.11 5.66
C TRP A 38 1.48 3.30 5.02
N THR A 39 1.39 3.17 3.70
CA THR A 39 0.14 3.32 2.96
C THR A 39 -0.89 2.27 3.37
N LEU A 40 -0.51 1.00 3.44
CA LEU A 40 -1.38 -0.09 3.92
C LEU A 40 -1.90 0.18 5.34
N ARG A 41 -1.05 0.69 6.24
CA ARG A 41 -1.45 1.07 7.60
C ARG A 41 -2.45 2.23 7.60
N ARG A 42 -2.32 3.21 6.71
CA ARG A 42 -3.27 4.33 6.59
C ARG A 42 -4.62 3.85 6.06
N LEU A 43 -4.62 3.04 4.99
CA LEU A 43 -5.84 2.53 4.36
C LEU A 43 -6.64 1.63 5.31
N THR A 44 -5.98 0.72 6.02
CA THR A 44 -6.64 -0.21 6.97
C THR A 44 -7.17 0.47 8.23
N ARG A 45 -6.81 1.74 8.47
CA ARG A 45 -7.26 2.55 9.62
C ARG A 45 -8.18 3.70 9.22
N SER A 46 -8.46 3.87 7.93
CA SER A 46 -9.43 4.85 7.46
C SER A 46 -10.83 4.37 7.85
N GLU A 47 -11.59 5.23 8.52
CA GLU A 47 -12.96 4.91 8.97
C GLU A 47 -13.88 4.57 7.81
N ASP A 48 -13.70 5.22 6.65
CA ASP A 48 -14.50 4.96 5.46
C ASP A 48 -14.15 3.63 4.78
N LEU A 49 -12.91 3.15 4.93
CA LEU A 49 -12.40 2.02 4.16
C LEU A 49 -12.24 0.73 4.98
N VAL A 50 -12.17 0.85 6.30
CA VAL A 50 -12.04 -0.30 7.19
C VAL A 50 -13.24 -1.24 7.03
N GLY A 51 -12.98 -2.53 6.87
CA GLY A 51 -14.01 -3.54 6.60
C GLY A 51 -14.55 -3.55 5.15
N HIS A 52 -14.14 -2.59 4.31
CA HIS A 52 -14.48 -2.53 2.89
C HIS A 52 -13.32 -2.89 1.96
N ILE A 53 -12.09 -2.87 2.46
CA ILE A 53 -10.89 -3.22 1.70
C ILE A 53 -10.45 -4.67 1.97
N THR A 54 -10.15 -5.40 0.91
CA THR A 54 -9.39 -6.65 0.95
C THR A 54 -8.03 -6.45 0.28
N PHE A 55 -6.96 -6.78 1.00
CA PHE A 55 -5.60 -6.77 0.47
C PHE A 55 -5.27 -8.08 -0.24
N LYS A 56 -4.67 -8.00 -1.44
CA LYS A 56 -4.38 -9.15 -2.29
C LYS A 56 -3.03 -9.01 -2.99
N GLY A 57 -2.75 -9.92 -3.93
CA GLY A 57 -1.57 -9.88 -4.78
C GLY A 57 -0.27 -10.26 -4.08
N GLY A 58 0.86 -9.98 -4.73
CA GLY A 58 2.19 -10.41 -4.28
C GLY A 58 2.57 -9.83 -2.92
N THR A 59 2.17 -8.60 -2.64
CA THR A 59 2.49 -7.91 -1.39
C THR A 59 1.71 -8.49 -0.21
N SER A 60 0.49 -9.01 -0.42
CA SER A 60 -0.22 -9.77 0.62
C SER A 60 0.49 -11.09 0.96
N LEU A 61 0.99 -11.80 -0.05
CA LEU A 61 1.73 -13.05 0.12
C LEU A 61 3.06 -12.85 0.87
N SER A 62 3.74 -11.72 0.65
CA SER A 62 4.99 -11.41 1.36
C SER A 62 4.75 -10.84 2.75
N LYS A 63 3.83 -9.86 2.91
CA LYS A 63 3.66 -9.10 4.16
C LYS A 63 2.72 -9.74 5.17
N ALA A 64 1.64 -10.37 4.73
CA ALA A 64 0.66 -10.96 5.63
C ALA A 64 0.92 -12.45 5.87
N TYR A 65 1.33 -13.18 4.83
CA TYR A 65 1.50 -14.64 4.90
C TYR A 65 2.97 -15.11 4.96
N GLY A 66 3.94 -14.29 4.56
CA GLY A 66 5.36 -14.66 4.57
C GLY A 66 5.75 -15.80 3.60
N ILE A 67 4.88 -16.12 2.63
CA ILE A 67 5.04 -17.29 1.74
C ILE A 67 6.07 -17.01 0.63
N ILE A 68 6.27 -15.74 0.27
CA ILE A 68 7.30 -15.34 -0.70
C ILE A 68 8.33 -14.44 -0.04
N GLN A 69 9.60 -14.63 -0.41
CA GLN A 69 10.75 -13.91 0.13
C GLN A 69 11.36 -12.98 -0.94
N ARG A 70 10.50 -12.17 -1.57
CA ARG A 70 10.92 -11.13 -2.51
C ARG A 70 10.27 -9.81 -2.16
N PHE A 71 10.94 -8.71 -2.52
CA PHE A 71 10.33 -7.39 -2.46
C PHE A 71 9.15 -7.31 -3.43
N SER A 72 8.07 -6.65 -3.00
CA SER A 72 6.85 -6.44 -3.78
C SER A 72 6.39 -5.01 -3.52
N GLU A 73 6.43 -4.18 -4.55
CA GLU A 73 6.17 -2.74 -4.45
C GLU A 73 4.71 -2.36 -4.63
N ASP A 74 3.96 -3.18 -5.37
CA ASP A 74 2.57 -2.88 -5.71
C ASP A 74 1.63 -3.05 -4.50
N ILE A 75 0.58 -2.24 -4.45
CA ILE A 75 -0.51 -2.39 -3.48
C ILE A 75 -1.76 -2.81 -4.23
N ASP A 76 -2.00 -4.12 -4.29
CA ASP A 76 -3.20 -4.67 -4.91
C ASP A 76 -4.36 -4.72 -3.91
N LEU A 77 -5.43 -3.97 -4.19
CA LEU A 77 -6.60 -3.89 -3.32
C LEU A 77 -7.87 -4.23 -4.08
N THR A 78 -8.86 -4.75 -3.35
CA THR A 78 -10.24 -4.80 -3.79
C THR A 78 -11.08 -4.06 -2.78
N ILE A 79 -11.94 -3.16 -3.26
CA ILE A 79 -12.84 -2.36 -2.42
C ILE A 79 -14.27 -2.83 -2.68
N ARG A 80 -15.03 -3.11 -1.61
CA ARG A 80 -16.45 -3.47 -1.72
C ARG A 80 -17.23 -2.26 -2.27
N ARG A 81 -18.19 -2.51 -3.17
CA ARG A 81 -19.08 -1.47 -3.70
C ARG A 81 -19.89 -0.74 -2.63
N THR A 82 -20.13 -1.39 -1.50
CA THR A 82 -20.83 -0.80 -0.35
C THR A 82 -19.93 0.12 0.48
N ALA A 83 -18.69 0.40 0.05
CA ALA A 83 -17.86 1.39 0.71
C ALA A 83 -18.49 2.79 0.55
N PRO A 84 -18.39 3.66 1.55
CA PRO A 84 -18.78 5.06 1.44
C PRO A 84 -18.23 5.70 0.16
N LEU A 85 -19.05 6.53 -0.49
CA LEU A 85 -18.76 7.25 -1.74
C LEU A 85 -18.65 6.39 -3.01
N LEU A 86 -18.51 5.06 -2.90
CA LEU A 86 -18.54 4.15 -4.07
C LEU A 86 -19.94 3.62 -4.38
N ASP A 87 -20.81 3.58 -3.37
CA ASP A 87 -22.20 3.16 -3.49
C ASP A 87 -23.05 4.12 -4.35
N GLN A 88 -22.60 5.37 -4.46
CA GLN A 88 -23.20 6.42 -5.29
C GLN A 88 -22.70 6.43 -6.73
N VAL A 89 -21.67 5.64 -7.05
CA VAL A 89 -21.08 5.59 -8.38
C VAL A 89 -21.75 4.48 -9.18
N ALA A 90 -22.21 4.82 -10.38
CA ALA A 90 -22.77 3.88 -11.34
C ALA A 90 -21.85 2.67 -11.54
N SER A 91 -22.43 1.49 -11.67
CA SER A 91 -21.62 0.28 -11.78
C SER A 91 -20.80 0.30 -13.06
N PRO A 92 -19.48 0.00 -13.03
CA PRO A 92 -18.68 -0.18 -14.25
C PRO A 92 -19.19 -1.27 -15.22
N MET A 93 -20.19 -2.04 -14.81
CA MET A 93 -20.89 -3.01 -15.65
C MET A 93 -22.19 -2.49 -16.26
N GLU A 94 -22.57 -1.23 -16.00
CA GLU A 94 -23.77 -0.62 -16.58
C GLU A 94 -23.61 -0.37 -18.09
N PRO A 95 -24.68 -0.59 -18.88
CA PRO A 95 -24.68 -0.28 -20.30
C PRO A 95 -24.37 1.21 -20.53
N GLY A 96 -23.39 1.51 -21.39
CA GLY A 96 -23.00 2.89 -21.73
C GLY A 96 -21.78 3.42 -20.96
N ILE A 97 -21.32 2.73 -19.91
CA ILE A 97 -20.00 2.97 -19.33
C ILE A 97 -19.00 2.20 -20.17
N THR A 98 -18.22 2.90 -21.00
CA THR A 98 -17.22 2.26 -21.87
C THR A 98 -16.16 1.61 -20.99
N GLY A 99 -16.05 0.28 -21.05
CA GLY A 99 -15.04 -0.52 -20.33
C GLY A 99 -13.63 -0.37 -20.92
N LYS A 100 -13.24 0.85 -21.29
CA LYS A 100 -11.96 1.15 -21.93
C LYS A 100 -11.38 2.47 -21.44
N GLU A 101 -10.21 2.37 -20.84
CA GLU A 101 -9.05 3.16 -21.28
C GLU A 101 -8.72 2.86 -22.75
#